data_AF-A0A8E2JHK8-F1
#
_entry.id   AF-A0A8E2JHK8-F1
#
_cell.length_a   1.000
_cell.length_b   1.000
_cell.length_c   1.000
_cell.angle_alpha   90.00
_cell.angle_beta   90.00
_cell.angle_gamma   90.00
#
_symmetry.space_group_name_H-M   'P 1'
#
loop_
_entity.id
_entity.type
_entity.pdbx_description
1 polymer ?
#
loop_
_entity_poly.entity_id
_entity_poly.type
_entity_poly.pdbx_seq_one_letter_code
_entity_poly.pdbx_strand_id
1 'polypeptide(L)'
;MTISIALRPSLSSYTCARCLLRQASNSNARSLSTAVSRQPRKAKSSYTFHHRLTLEPTPKGPTWQDYAARASRRSYSNQKKSLSCANLQLAKLTHRRLISLSGQDAPKFLQGLTTNNVDPKTTTAWYSAFLDARGRMMWDTFIYPHTAPNSADWSCYIEVDATEAENLLKHLKRHKLRSKIQIGFVDEGEMGVWAAWTDQAFADANTSLTGVPRELPEGDFTVCSMVAYDFRAPGFGWRLLLRGAQVPGGLSEFLHLNPLTTVVELRSYHLRRYIYGVPEGPIEMPPASALPMESNVDVMHGIDFRKGCYVGQELTIRTKHTGVVRKRILPVQLYQGSEQLPADLEMGNYNSEWSLSTTATHSDNNYIPSGMDIKQLDEDGTVKRGRAAGKFLVGIGNVGLALCRLEMMTDMKVSAEGGGGRPGMQFGIKYSAADGESASQDGQEVRVKAIVPPWLRKREMELRQKPTSKRVEWAEN
;
A
#
# COMPACT_ATOMS: atom_id res chain seq x y z
N MET A 1 28.06 18.52 -62.16
CA MET A 1 27.06 19.58 -61.92
C MET A 1 25.70 18.95 -62.07
N THR A 2 25.04 18.66 -60.96
CA THR A 2 23.89 17.75 -60.91
C THR A 2 22.60 18.55 -60.80
N ILE A 3 21.65 18.20 -61.66
CA ILE A 3 20.41 18.93 -61.96
C ILE A 3 19.35 18.67 -60.86
N SER A 4 18.78 19.74 -60.33
CA SER A 4 17.60 19.74 -59.43
C SER A 4 16.31 19.89 -60.23
N ILE A 5 15.33 19.03 -59.95
CA ILE A 5 13.93 19.16 -60.41
C ILE A 5 13.02 19.24 -59.17
N ALA A 6 12.17 20.26 -59.14
CA ALA A 6 11.15 20.52 -58.13
C ALA A 6 9.82 19.85 -58.48
N LEU A 7 9.10 19.32 -57.48
CA LEU A 7 7.67 18.96 -57.59
C LEU A 7 6.90 19.35 -56.31
N ARG A 8 5.69 19.89 -56.52
CA ARG A 8 4.72 20.43 -55.54
C ARG A 8 3.92 19.31 -54.81
N PRO A 9 3.27 19.59 -53.66
CA PRO A 9 2.38 18.64 -52.99
C PRO A 9 0.90 18.78 -53.42
N SER A 10 0.21 17.64 -53.55
CA SER A 10 -1.24 17.53 -53.79
C SER A 10 -1.99 17.07 -52.53
N LEU A 11 -3.10 17.74 -52.21
CA LEU A 11 -4.09 17.37 -51.21
C LEU A 11 -5.01 16.24 -51.74
N SER A 12 -5.21 15.18 -50.96
CA SER A 12 -6.47 14.42 -51.00
C SER A 12 -6.71 13.69 -49.67
N SER A 13 -7.88 13.91 -49.11
CA SER A 13 -8.45 13.27 -47.92
C SER A 13 -9.20 12.00 -48.29
N TYR A 14 -8.93 10.88 -47.60
CA TYR A 14 -9.78 9.68 -47.69
C TYR A 14 -10.09 9.11 -46.30
N THR A 15 -11.39 9.08 -46.02
CA THR A 15 -12.04 8.60 -44.80
C THR A 15 -12.30 7.09 -44.91
N CYS A 16 -12.06 6.35 -43.82
CA CYS A 16 -12.14 4.88 -43.78
C CYS A 16 -13.56 4.35 -43.53
N ALA A 17 -13.95 3.33 -44.30
CA ALA A 17 -15.29 2.73 -44.45
C ALA A 17 -15.90 2.02 -43.23
N ARG A 18 -15.30 2.12 -42.03
CA ARG A 18 -15.86 1.53 -40.79
C ARG A 18 -16.81 2.44 -40.01
N CYS A 19 -16.88 3.74 -40.36
CA CYS A 19 -17.81 4.69 -39.72
C CYS A 19 -19.22 4.71 -40.35
N LEU A 20 -19.43 4.11 -41.53
CA LEU A 20 -20.71 4.17 -42.25
C LEU A 20 -21.73 3.08 -41.86
N LEU A 21 -21.36 2.12 -41.02
CA LEU A 21 -22.24 0.98 -40.65
C LEU A 21 -22.83 1.04 -39.23
N ARG A 22 -22.72 2.18 -38.53
CA ARG A 22 -23.32 2.37 -37.19
C ARG A 22 -24.42 3.42 -37.10
N GLN A 23 -24.75 4.09 -38.20
CA GLN A 23 -25.79 5.14 -38.25
C GLN A 23 -27.09 4.71 -38.94
N ALA A 24 -27.21 3.45 -39.37
CA ALA A 24 -28.40 2.92 -40.04
C ALA A 24 -29.01 1.74 -39.26
N SER A 25 -29.38 1.95 -37.99
CA SER A 25 -30.33 1.08 -37.30
C SER A 25 -30.97 1.84 -36.14
N ASN A 26 -32.30 1.99 -36.20
CA ASN A 26 -33.22 2.53 -35.21
C ASN A 26 -33.53 4.03 -35.28
N SER A 27 -34.26 4.41 -36.34
CA SER A 27 -35.31 5.43 -36.22
C SER A 27 -36.64 4.84 -36.73
N ASN A 28 -37.73 5.16 -36.02
CA ASN A 28 -39.15 4.90 -36.28
C ASN A 28 -39.78 3.59 -35.76
N ALA A 29 -40.41 3.67 -34.58
CA ALA A 29 -41.81 3.26 -34.41
C ALA A 29 -42.45 4.00 -33.23
N ARG A 30 -43.67 4.51 -33.48
CA ARG A 30 -44.48 5.41 -32.64
C ARG A 30 -45.23 4.68 -31.51
N SER A 31 -45.50 5.45 -30.45
CA SER A 31 -46.66 5.50 -29.55
C SER A 31 -47.53 4.25 -29.34
N LEU A 32 -47.68 3.84 -28.07
CA LEU A 32 -48.98 3.53 -27.47
C LEU A 32 -48.87 3.66 -25.93
N SER A 33 -49.76 4.49 -25.39
CA SER A 33 -49.92 4.82 -23.98
C SER A 33 -50.65 3.72 -23.22
N THR A 34 -50.17 3.36 -22.02
CA THR A 34 -51.07 2.93 -20.95
C THR A 34 -50.48 3.32 -19.60
N ALA A 35 -51.11 4.31 -18.98
CA ALA A 35 -50.87 4.71 -17.60
C ALA A 35 -51.53 3.70 -16.66
N VAL A 36 -50.80 3.26 -15.62
CA VAL A 36 -51.40 2.65 -14.44
C VAL A 36 -50.93 3.41 -13.22
N SER A 37 -51.85 4.20 -12.68
CA SER A 37 -51.71 4.85 -11.38
C SER A 37 -51.80 3.80 -10.27
N ARG A 38 -50.96 3.92 -9.23
CA ARG A 38 -51.21 3.28 -7.93
C ARG A 38 -51.21 4.35 -6.85
N GLN A 39 -52.40 4.66 -6.37
CA GLN A 39 -52.66 5.49 -5.20
C GLN A 39 -52.26 4.79 -3.88
N PRO A 40 -52.05 5.54 -2.79
CA PRO A 40 -51.58 5.04 -1.51
C PRO A 40 -52.75 4.46 -0.69
N ARG A 41 -52.51 3.38 0.07
CA ARG A 41 -53.47 2.86 1.06
C ARG A 41 -53.08 3.28 2.48
N LYS A 42 -54.06 3.89 3.14
CA LYS A 42 -54.08 4.39 4.51
C LYS A 42 -53.99 3.28 5.56
N ALA A 43 -53.49 3.68 6.73
CA ALA A 43 -53.43 2.95 7.99
C ALA A 43 -54.81 2.66 8.62
N LYS A 44 -54.90 1.53 9.34
CA LYS A 44 -55.71 1.19 10.53
C LYS A 44 -55.10 -0.10 11.10
N SER A 45 -55.13 -0.46 12.38
CA SER A 45 -55.28 0.19 13.68
C SER A 45 -54.76 -0.85 14.69
N SER A 46 -54.23 -0.37 15.81
CA SER A 46 -53.87 -1.09 17.04
C SER A 46 -54.76 -2.28 17.42
N TYR A 47 -54.16 -3.37 17.91
CA TYR A 47 -54.58 -4.02 19.15
C TYR A 47 -53.38 -4.72 19.82
N THR A 48 -53.18 -4.33 21.07
CA THR A 48 -52.17 -4.75 22.04
C THR A 48 -52.61 -6.05 22.71
N PHE A 49 -51.70 -7.01 22.89
CA PHE A 49 -51.82 -8.00 23.97
C PHE A 49 -50.46 -8.17 24.65
N HIS A 50 -50.47 -7.89 25.96
CA HIS A 50 -49.33 -7.96 26.85
C HIS A 50 -49.05 -9.41 27.24
N HIS A 51 -47.83 -9.89 27.02
CA HIS A 51 -47.21 -10.89 27.88
C HIS A 51 -45.88 -10.34 28.39
N ARG A 52 -45.89 -10.07 29.71
CA ARG A 52 -44.80 -9.50 30.48
C ARG A 52 -43.85 -10.65 30.85
N LEU A 53 -42.73 -10.78 30.14
CA LEU A 53 -41.55 -11.48 30.64
C LEU A 53 -40.54 -10.41 31.05
N THR A 54 -40.36 -10.28 32.37
CA THR A 54 -39.34 -9.46 33.02
C THR A 54 -37.96 -10.02 32.67
N LEU A 55 -37.27 -9.40 31.73
CA LEU A 55 -35.83 -9.55 31.56
C LEU A 55 -35.15 -8.47 32.40
N GLU A 56 -34.40 -8.89 33.41
CA GLU A 56 -33.50 -8.02 34.16
C GLU A 56 -32.47 -7.37 33.21
N PRO A 57 -32.14 -6.08 33.38
CA PRO A 57 -31.12 -5.45 32.57
C PRO A 57 -29.76 -6.04 32.91
N THR A 58 -29.17 -6.79 31.97
CA THR A 58 -27.76 -7.20 32.02
C THR A 58 -26.88 -5.96 32.19
N PRO A 59 -25.88 -5.98 33.09
CA PRO A 59 -25.05 -4.82 33.36
C PRO A 59 -24.32 -4.41 32.07
N LYS A 60 -24.45 -3.13 31.71
CA LYS A 60 -23.73 -2.51 30.60
C LYS A 60 -22.23 -2.74 30.82
N GLY A 61 -21.59 -3.40 29.87
CA GLY A 61 -20.13 -3.47 29.82
C GLY A 61 -19.52 -2.06 29.76
N PRO A 62 -18.26 -1.90 30.20
CA PRO A 62 -17.62 -0.60 30.32
C PRO A 62 -17.60 0.13 28.98
N THR A 63 -17.87 1.43 29.02
CA THR A 63 -17.84 2.30 27.83
C THR A 63 -16.41 2.73 27.51
N TRP A 64 -16.15 3.22 26.30
CA TRP A 64 -14.81 3.70 25.87
C TRP A 64 -14.19 4.76 26.81
N GLN A 65 -15.02 5.51 27.55
CA GLN A 65 -14.56 6.48 28.54
C GLN A 65 -13.96 5.80 29.78
N ASP A 66 -14.38 4.57 30.10
CA ASP A 66 -13.90 3.79 31.25
C ASP A 66 -12.51 3.17 30.99
N TYR A 67 -12.18 2.87 29.72
CA TYR A 67 -10.84 2.41 29.34
C TYR A 67 -9.81 3.56 29.35
N ALA A 68 -10.20 4.77 28.95
CA ALA A 68 -9.34 5.96 29.03
C ALA A 68 -9.03 6.37 30.48
N ALA A 69 -9.98 6.20 31.41
CA ALA A 69 -9.81 6.54 32.83
C ALA A 69 -8.91 5.56 33.60
N ARG A 70 -8.81 4.30 33.17
CA ARG A 70 -7.91 3.31 33.80
C ARG A 70 -6.43 3.52 33.47
N ALA A 71 -6.13 4.22 32.37
CA ALA A 71 -4.77 4.62 32.02
C ALA A 71 -4.32 5.93 32.68
N SER A 72 -5.20 6.68 33.36
CA SER A 72 -4.90 8.05 33.83
C SER A 72 -4.52 8.17 35.31
N ARG A 73 -4.29 7.08 36.04
CA ARG A 73 -3.81 7.17 37.44
C ARG A 73 -2.29 7.09 37.52
N ARG A 74 -1.60 8.11 37.01
CA ARG A 74 -0.25 8.47 37.48
C ARG A 74 -0.19 9.99 37.67
N SER A 75 0.30 10.37 38.84
CA SER A 75 0.21 11.68 39.46
C SER A 75 0.68 12.83 38.57
N TYR A 76 -0.13 13.89 38.52
CA TYR A 76 0.25 15.17 37.93
C TYR A 76 1.32 15.85 38.82
N SER A 77 2.51 16.10 38.27
CA SER A 77 3.36 17.20 38.74
C SER A 77 3.39 18.28 37.67
N ASN A 78 3.06 19.51 38.08
CA ASN A 78 3.12 20.70 37.24
C ASN A 78 4.58 21.11 37.05
N GLN A 79 5.26 20.50 36.08
CA GLN A 79 6.44 21.09 35.45
C GLN A 79 6.24 21.00 33.95
N LYS A 80 6.40 22.14 33.27
CA LYS A 80 6.43 22.25 31.81
C LYS A 80 7.48 21.26 31.28
N LYS A 81 7.02 20.07 30.85
CA LYS A 81 7.85 19.07 30.20
C LYS A 81 8.19 19.62 28.82
N SER A 82 9.45 20.00 28.61
CA SER A 82 10.01 19.96 27.28
C SER A 82 9.78 18.54 26.74
N LEU A 83 9.09 18.44 25.61
CA LEU A 83 8.86 17.16 24.94
C LEU A 83 10.23 16.66 24.45
N SER A 84 10.84 15.77 25.23
CA SER A 84 12.01 15.00 24.81
C SER A 84 11.66 14.25 23.53
N CYS A 85 12.51 14.34 22.50
CA CYS A 85 12.41 13.52 21.29
C CYS A 85 12.12 12.06 21.68
N ALA A 86 11.01 11.49 21.22
CA ALA A 86 10.69 10.09 21.47
C ALA A 86 11.80 9.19 20.90
N ASN A 87 12.03 8.01 21.49
CA ASN A 87 12.98 7.01 21.00
C ASN A 87 12.74 6.74 19.50
N LEU A 88 13.60 7.29 18.64
CA LEU A 88 13.47 7.20 17.19
C LEU A 88 14.20 5.94 16.73
N GLN A 89 13.52 5.04 16.04
CA GLN A 89 14.17 3.92 15.38
C GLN A 89 14.54 4.32 13.95
N LEU A 90 15.75 3.99 13.52
CA LEU A 90 16.28 4.33 12.20
C LEU A 90 16.86 3.07 11.53
N ALA A 91 16.34 2.68 10.36
CA ALA A 91 16.79 1.52 9.60
C ALA A 91 17.32 1.91 8.22
N LYS A 92 18.51 1.41 7.86
CA LYS A 92 19.04 1.54 6.49
C LYS A 92 18.29 0.59 5.57
N LEU A 93 17.75 1.08 4.46
CA LEU A 93 17.03 0.28 3.49
C LEU A 93 17.97 -0.17 2.38
N THR A 94 18.80 -1.16 2.71
CA THR A 94 19.84 -1.67 1.79
C THR A 94 19.27 -2.39 0.56
N HIS A 95 17.99 -2.78 0.60
CA HIS A 95 17.27 -3.33 -0.56
C HIS A 95 16.66 -2.25 -1.47
N ARG A 96 16.86 -0.95 -1.19
CA ARG A 96 16.35 0.16 -2.00
C ARG A 96 17.51 0.97 -2.58
N ARG A 97 17.34 1.42 -3.82
CA ARG A 97 18.35 2.20 -4.57
C ARG A 97 17.73 3.42 -5.22
N LEU A 98 18.54 4.45 -5.43
CA LEU A 98 18.13 5.72 -6.04
C LEU A 98 18.62 5.84 -7.49
N ILE A 99 17.74 6.34 -8.35
CA ILE A 99 18.02 6.80 -9.70
C ILE A 99 17.79 8.31 -9.74
N SER A 100 18.76 9.09 -10.20
CA SER A 100 18.59 10.51 -10.45
C SER A 100 17.92 10.72 -11.80
N LEU A 101 17.00 11.68 -11.85
CA LEU A 101 16.37 12.19 -13.07
C LEU A 101 16.34 13.70 -13.01
N SER A 102 16.85 14.37 -14.03
CA SER A 102 16.83 15.84 -14.15
C SER A 102 16.60 16.29 -15.58
N GLY A 103 16.09 17.52 -15.74
CA GLY A 103 15.98 18.20 -17.04
C GLY A 103 14.59 18.79 -17.30
N GLN A 104 14.51 19.76 -18.21
CA GLN A 104 13.26 20.47 -18.56
C GLN A 104 12.05 19.56 -18.85
N ASP A 105 12.26 18.37 -19.42
CA ASP A 105 11.16 17.47 -19.81
C ASP A 105 10.83 16.42 -18.74
N ALA A 106 11.58 16.36 -17.63
CA ALA A 106 11.50 15.31 -16.62
C ALA A 106 10.10 15.16 -15.98
N PRO A 107 9.37 16.25 -15.61
CA PRO A 107 8.03 16.11 -15.06
C PRO A 107 7.06 15.48 -16.05
N LYS A 108 7.05 15.96 -17.30
CA LYS A 108 6.18 15.43 -18.37
C LYS A 108 6.52 13.98 -18.71
N PHE A 109 7.81 13.66 -18.71
CA PHE A 109 8.31 12.31 -18.93
C PHE A 109 7.81 11.34 -17.86
N LEU A 110 7.97 11.67 -16.57
CA LEU A 110 7.47 10.82 -15.49
C LEU A 110 5.94 10.78 -15.45
N GLN A 111 5.26 11.89 -15.73
CA GLN A 111 3.81 11.97 -15.75
C GLN A 111 3.18 10.89 -16.64
N GLY A 112 3.81 10.55 -17.76
CA GLY A 112 3.34 9.51 -18.68
C GLY A 112 3.70 8.06 -18.30
N LEU A 113 4.60 7.85 -17.33
CA LEU A 113 5.10 6.52 -16.97
C LEU A 113 4.65 6.05 -15.58
N THR A 114 4.28 6.97 -14.71
CA THR A 114 3.95 6.67 -13.31
C THR A 114 2.44 6.74 -13.06
N THR A 115 1.95 6.01 -12.05
CA THR A 115 0.53 5.98 -11.67
C THR A 115 0.06 7.20 -10.88
N ASN A 116 0.97 7.95 -10.26
CA ASN A 116 0.65 9.13 -9.46
C ASN A 116 0.97 10.44 -10.19
N ASN A 117 0.31 11.54 -9.82
CA ASN A 117 0.50 12.83 -10.47
C ASN A 117 1.88 13.42 -10.16
N VAL A 118 2.52 13.98 -11.19
CA VAL A 118 3.81 14.66 -11.11
C VAL A 118 3.55 16.14 -11.29
N ASP A 119 3.39 16.86 -10.18
CA ASP A 119 3.33 18.33 -10.17
C ASP A 119 4.73 18.89 -9.91
N PRO A 120 5.35 19.63 -10.86
CA PRO A 120 6.67 20.23 -10.69
C PRO A 120 6.80 21.15 -9.47
N LYS A 121 5.69 21.66 -8.93
CA LYS A 121 5.67 22.53 -7.74
C LYS A 121 5.70 21.75 -6.43
N THR A 122 5.52 20.43 -6.48
CA THR A 122 5.54 19.59 -5.29
C THR A 122 6.96 19.49 -4.75
N THR A 123 7.13 19.78 -3.46
CA THR A 123 8.42 19.70 -2.75
C THR A 123 8.52 18.49 -1.82
N THR A 124 7.40 17.78 -1.60
CA THR A 124 7.34 16.59 -0.76
C THR A 124 7.44 15.32 -1.60
N ALA A 125 8.09 14.28 -1.09
CA ALA A 125 8.09 13.00 -1.80
C ALA A 125 6.71 12.34 -1.82
N TRP A 126 6.49 11.48 -2.82
CA TRP A 126 5.25 10.71 -2.95
C TRP A 126 5.51 9.27 -3.39
N TYR A 127 4.58 8.38 -3.05
CA TYR A 127 4.57 7.00 -3.50
C TYR A 127 3.90 6.89 -4.87
N SER A 128 4.40 6.02 -5.74
CA SER A 128 3.86 5.76 -7.07
C SER A 128 4.30 4.38 -7.57
N ALA A 129 3.68 3.88 -8.63
CA ALA A 129 4.11 2.68 -9.33
C ALA A 129 4.37 2.96 -10.82
N PHE A 130 5.11 2.05 -11.44
CA PHE A 130 5.23 1.88 -12.89
C PHE A 130 4.48 0.62 -13.29
N LEU A 131 3.72 0.69 -14.38
CA LEU A 131 2.96 -0.45 -14.90
C LEU A 131 3.45 -0.85 -16.29
N ASP A 132 3.16 -2.09 -16.67
CA ASP A 132 3.23 -2.51 -18.07
C ASP A 132 2.01 -1.99 -18.86
N ALA A 133 2.04 -2.15 -20.18
CA ALA A 133 0.94 -1.73 -21.06
C ALA A 133 -0.38 -2.48 -20.80
N ARG A 134 -0.35 -3.59 -20.05
CA ARG A 134 -1.53 -4.37 -19.66
C ARG A 134 -2.11 -3.90 -18.31
N GLY A 135 -1.44 -2.97 -17.62
CA GLY A 135 -1.82 -2.48 -16.29
C GLY A 135 -1.36 -3.37 -15.13
N ARG A 136 -0.30 -4.15 -15.31
CA ARG A 136 0.34 -4.96 -14.26
C ARG A 136 1.50 -4.20 -13.63
N MET A 137 1.73 -4.43 -12.34
CA MET A 137 2.85 -3.83 -11.60
C MET A 137 4.19 -4.21 -12.24
N MET A 138 5.08 -3.24 -12.38
CA MET A 138 6.49 -3.48 -12.70
C MET A 138 7.37 -3.10 -11.52
N TRP A 139 7.21 -1.88 -11.00
CA TRP A 139 8.02 -1.36 -9.90
C TRP A 139 7.18 -0.46 -9.00
N ASP A 140 7.35 -0.59 -7.69
CA ASP A 140 6.87 0.35 -6.70
C ASP A 140 7.98 1.33 -6.31
N THR A 141 7.64 2.61 -6.25
CA THR A 141 8.63 3.69 -6.18
C THR A 141 8.21 4.81 -5.24
N PHE A 142 9.20 5.43 -4.62
CA PHE A 142 9.05 6.78 -4.08
C PHE A 142 9.76 7.76 -5.00
N ILE A 143 9.16 8.92 -5.23
CA ILE A 143 9.74 9.99 -6.02
C ILE A 143 9.98 11.17 -5.09
N TYR A 144 11.23 11.61 -5.02
CA TYR A 144 11.71 12.69 -4.16
C TYR A 144 12.09 13.89 -5.02
N PRO A 145 11.19 14.87 -5.21
CA PRO A 145 11.53 16.08 -5.94
C PRO A 145 12.61 16.84 -5.17
N HIS A 146 13.62 17.35 -5.86
CA HIS A 146 14.61 18.24 -5.25
C HIS A 146 14.96 19.36 -6.22
N THR A 147 15.40 20.49 -5.68
CA THR A 147 15.95 21.58 -6.47
C THR A 147 17.42 21.28 -6.73
N ALA A 148 17.83 21.18 -7.99
CA ALA A 148 19.25 21.06 -8.32
C ALA A 148 19.95 22.40 -8.04
N PRO A 149 21.12 22.42 -7.36
CA PRO A 149 21.90 23.65 -7.18
C PRO A 149 22.22 24.27 -8.54
N ASN A 150 21.96 25.57 -8.70
CA ASN A 150 22.30 26.35 -9.89
C ASN A 150 21.66 25.86 -11.22
N SER A 151 20.57 25.09 -11.14
CA SER A 151 19.82 24.64 -12.31
C SER A 151 18.37 25.11 -12.22
N ALA A 152 17.87 25.70 -13.30
CA ALA A 152 16.46 26.04 -13.45
C ALA A 152 15.60 24.79 -13.79
N ASP A 153 16.23 23.68 -14.17
CA ASP A 153 15.54 22.46 -14.55
C ASP A 153 15.09 21.65 -13.33
N TRP A 154 13.91 21.06 -13.44
CA TRP A 154 13.35 20.17 -12.42
C TRP A 154 14.17 18.88 -12.28
N SER A 155 14.30 18.38 -11.06
CA SER A 155 15.02 17.15 -10.73
C SER A 155 14.35 16.36 -9.61
N CYS A 156 14.58 15.04 -9.61
CA CYS A 156 14.14 14.16 -8.54
C CYS A 156 15.06 12.94 -8.39
N TYR A 157 14.97 12.29 -7.22
CA TYR A 157 15.39 10.91 -7.07
C TYR A 157 14.18 9.96 -7.15
N ILE A 158 14.37 8.83 -7.83
CA ILE A 158 13.41 7.74 -7.91
C ILE A 158 13.99 6.59 -7.10
N GLU A 159 13.33 6.26 -6.00
CA GLU A 159 13.66 5.09 -5.19
C GLU A 159 12.93 3.86 -5.73
N VAL A 160 13.68 2.78 -5.94
CA VAL A 160 13.19 1.49 -6.43
C VAL A 160 13.90 0.36 -5.69
N ASP A 161 13.36 -0.85 -5.75
CA ASP A 161 14.06 -2.05 -5.28
C ASP A 161 15.42 -2.21 -5.98
N ALA A 162 16.47 -2.50 -5.21
CA ALA A 162 17.84 -2.59 -5.69
C ALA A 162 18.02 -3.68 -6.75
N THR A 163 17.29 -4.80 -6.63
CA THR A 163 17.34 -5.91 -7.60
C THR A 163 16.73 -5.54 -8.95
N GLU A 164 15.86 -4.54 -8.97
CA GLU A 164 15.13 -4.07 -10.15
C GLU A 164 15.64 -2.72 -10.69
N ALA A 165 16.59 -2.08 -10.00
CA ALA A 165 17.06 -0.74 -10.33
C ALA A 165 17.65 -0.65 -11.75
N GLU A 166 18.37 -1.68 -12.19
CA GLU A 166 18.89 -1.76 -13.57
C GLU A 166 17.77 -1.89 -14.60
N ASN A 167 16.74 -2.68 -14.31
CA ASN A 167 15.62 -2.89 -15.21
C ASN A 167 14.80 -1.61 -15.35
N LEU A 168 14.55 -0.90 -14.25
CA LEU A 168 13.92 0.41 -14.29
C LEU A 168 14.78 1.43 -15.06
N LEU A 169 16.09 1.50 -14.82
CA LEU A 169 16.97 2.42 -15.57
C LEU A 169 16.94 2.15 -17.08
N LYS A 170 16.98 0.88 -17.50
CA LYS A 170 16.83 0.46 -18.89
C LYS A 170 15.47 0.86 -19.45
N HIS A 171 14.41 0.69 -18.67
CA HIS A 171 13.05 1.11 -19.03
C HIS A 171 12.95 2.62 -19.24
N LEU A 172 13.47 3.44 -18.32
CA LEU A 172 13.47 4.90 -18.45
C LEU A 172 14.29 5.35 -19.67
N LYS A 173 15.47 4.76 -19.90
CA LYS A 173 16.30 5.06 -21.08
C LYS A 173 15.60 4.73 -22.40
N ARG A 174 14.84 3.63 -22.45
CA ARG A 174 14.05 3.24 -23.63
C ARG A 174 12.96 4.28 -23.95
N HIS A 175 12.32 4.85 -22.94
CA HIS A 175 11.23 5.82 -23.12
C HIS A 175 11.71 7.26 -23.33
N LYS A 176 13.00 7.54 -23.08
CA LYS A 176 13.57 8.91 -23.13
C LYS A 176 13.39 9.61 -24.49
N LEU A 177 13.19 8.91 -25.61
CA LEU A 177 13.09 9.43 -26.99
C LEU A 177 12.96 10.96 -27.14
N ARG A 178 14.09 11.62 -27.44
CA ARG A 178 14.24 13.09 -27.62
C ARG A 178 13.94 13.99 -26.41
N SER A 179 13.47 13.44 -25.30
CA SER A 179 13.29 14.17 -24.04
C SER A 179 14.64 14.66 -23.54
N LYS A 180 14.72 15.95 -23.24
CA LYS A 180 15.91 16.60 -22.68
C LYS A 180 15.97 16.33 -21.18
N ILE A 181 16.38 15.11 -20.87
CA ILE A 181 16.54 14.61 -19.50
C ILE A 181 17.88 13.88 -19.33
N GLN A 182 18.42 13.90 -18.12
CA GLN A 182 19.56 13.11 -17.68
C GLN A 182 19.07 12.06 -16.69
N ILE A 183 19.58 10.84 -16.80
CA ILE A 183 19.18 9.72 -15.94
C ILE A 183 20.44 8.95 -15.55
N GLY A 184 20.65 8.73 -14.25
CA GLY A 184 21.81 8.03 -13.72
C GLY A 184 21.51 7.33 -12.40
N PHE A 185 22.40 6.45 -11.97
CA PHE A 185 22.36 5.98 -10.59
C PHE A 185 22.92 7.04 -9.66
N VAL A 186 22.40 7.08 -8.44
CA VAL A 186 23.06 7.75 -7.32
C VAL A 186 23.94 6.73 -6.63
N ASP A 187 25.15 7.14 -6.24
CA ASP A 187 26.07 6.27 -5.49
C ASP A 187 25.54 6.04 -4.07
N GLU A 188 25.59 4.78 -3.59
CA GLU A 188 25.08 4.42 -2.26
C GLU A 188 25.96 4.96 -1.11
N GLY A 189 27.22 5.27 -1.39
CA GLY A 189 28.12 5.98 -0.51
C GLY A 189 27.84 7.48 -0.46
N GLU A 190 27.28 8.05 -1.53
CA GLU A 190 26.84 9.45 -1.56
C GLU A 190 25.54 9.63 -0.80
N MET A 191 24.52 8.82 -1.10
CA MET A 191 23.18 8.93 -0.55
C MET A 191 22.57 7.55 -0.25
N GLY A 192 22.15 7.36 1.00
CA GLY A 192 21.41 6.16 1.43
C GLY A 192 19.93 6.45 1.66
N VAL A 193 19.09 5.43 1.44
CA VAL A 193 17.67 5.45 1.77
C VAL A 193 17.46 4.85 3.17
N TRP A 194 16.72 5.55 4.02
CA TRP A 194 16.46 5.14 5.39
C TRP A 194 14.97 5.26 5.71
N ALA A 195 14.50 4.41 6.62
CA ALA A 195 13.19 4.55 7.25
C ALA A 195 13.37 4.93 8.72
N ALA A 196 12.51 5.81 9.22
CA ALA A 196 12.47 6.15 10.63
C ALA A 196 11.06 6.09 11.19
N TRP A 197 10.91 5.70 12.45
CA TRP A 197 9.63 5.64 13.15
C TRP A 197 9.82 5.70 14.66
N THR A 198 8.75 5.93 15.41
CA THR A 198 8.74 5.87 16.88
C THR A 198 7.81 4.75 17.35
N ASP A 199 8.00 4.27 18.57
CA ASP A 199 7.18 3.20 19.15
C ASP A 199 5.70 3.61 19.34
N GLN A 200 5.42 4.91 19.47
CA GLN A 200 4.07 5.43 19.70
C GLN A 200 3.24 5.65 18.43
N ALA A 201 3.76 5.31 17.26
CA ALA A 201 3.18 5.76 16.00
C ALA A 201 1.83 5.12 15.59
N PHE A 202 1.25 4.23 16.42
CA PHE A 202 -0.17 3.83 16.27
C PHE A 202 -1.15 4.87 16.81
N ALA A 203 -0.72 5.78 17.70
CA ALA A 203 -1.64 6.61 18.49
C ALA A 203 -2.07 7.91 17.81
N ASP A 204 -1.23 8.56 17.01
CA ASP A 204 -1.57 9.90 16.47
C ASP A 204 -1.01 10.14 15.07
N ALA A 205 -1.91 10.27 14.08
CA ALA A 205 -1.59 10.74 12.73
C ALA A 205 -1.15 12.22 12.69
N ASN A 206 -1.27 12.93 13.83
CA ASN A 206 -0.98 14.35 14.01
C ASN A 206 0.24 14.62 14.89
N THR A 207 1.08 13.62 15.21
CA THR A 207 2.35 13.86 15.91
C THR A 207 3.26 14.64 14.98
N SER A 208 3.11 15.97 15.01
CA SER A 208 4.03 16.90 14.39
C SER A 208 5.41 16.57 14.90
N LEU A 209 6.29 16.24 13.96
CA LEU A 209 7.72 16.16 14.18
C LEU A 209 8.23 17.51 14.70
N THR A 210 8.16 17.74 16.00
CA THR A 210 9.00 18.76 16.64
C THR A 210 10.44 18.26 16.82
N GLY A 211 10.76 17.02 16.37
CA GLY A 211 12.04 16.36 16.63
C GLY A 211 12.84 15.90 15.40
N VAL A 212 12.26 15.78 14.21
CA VAL A 212 13.05 15.65 12.97
C VAL A 212 13.06 17.03 12.33
N PRO A 213 14.22 17.71 12.20
CA PRO A 213 14.29 19.07 11.68
C PRO A 213 13.59 19.15 10.33
N ARG A 214 12.42 19.79 10.29
CA ARG A 214 11.64 19.96 9.06
C ARG A 214 12.20 21.09 8.20
N GLU A 215 12.85 22.06 8.84
CA GLU A 215 13.57 23.17 8.25
C GLU A 215 14.76 23.44 9.18
N LEU A 216 15.98 23.30 8.67
CA LEU A 216 17.17 23.83 9.36
C LEU A 216 17.30 25.30 8.96
N PRO A 217 17.66 26.19 9.91
CA PRO A 217 17.88 27.60 9.61
C PRO A 217 18.81 27.77 8.41
N GLU A 218 18.56 28.78 7.58
CA GLU A 218 19.44 29.14 6.47
C GLU A 218 20.86 29.41 7.00
N GLY A 219 21.79 28.51 6.68
CA GLY A 219 23.19 28.60 7.08
C GLY A 219 23.66 27.37 7.84
N ASP A 220 24.53 26.60 7.18
CA ASP A 220 25.41 25.56 7.72
C ASP A 220 24.78 24.18 8.06
N PHE A 221 25.06 23.25 7.14
CA PHE A 221 24.98 21.78 7.19
C PHE A 221 23.60 21.14 7.42
N THR A 222 22.93 20.84 6.30
CA THR A 222 21.68 20.07 6.26
C THR A 222 21.95 18.59 6.48
N VAL A 223 21.66 18.12 7.71
CA VAL A 223 21.96 16.77 8.18
C VAL A 223 21.09 15.66 7.56
N CYS A 224 20.09 16.06 6.79
CA CYS A 224 19.29 15.19 5.94
C CYS A 224 19.02 15.91 4.63
N SER A 225 19.29 15.27 3.48
CA SER A 225 19.05 15.93 2.20
C SER A 225 17.56 16.03 1.90
N MET A 226 16.76 15.05 2.32
CA MET A 226 15.29 15.06 2.19
C MET A 226 14.60 14.19 3.24
N VAL A 227 13.54 14.73 3.85
CA VAL A 227 12.63 14.03 4.77
C VAL A 227 11.24 13.96 4.13
N ALA A 228 10.64 12.77 4.11
CA ALA A 228 9.27 12.58 3.63
C ALA A 228 8.46 11.74 4.62
N TYR A 229 7.21 12.12 4.84
CA TYR A 229 6.26 11.26 5.53
C TYR A 229 5.93 10.05 4.65
N ASP A 230 5.96 8.85 5.23
CA ASP A 230 5.53 7.64 4.54
C ASP A 230 4.01 7.49 4.68
N PHE A 231 3.27 8.03 3.71
CA PHE A 231 1.81 8.06 3.74
C PHE A 231 1.14 6.73 3.37
N ARG A 232 1.93 5.67 3.08
CA ARG A 232 1.39 4.36 2.69
C ARG A 232 0.47 3.79 3.77
N ALA A 233 0.78 3.99 5.04
CA ALA A 233 -0.14 3.78 6.15
C ALA A 233 -0.08 4.95 7.15
N PRO A 234 -1.20 5.30 7.83
CA PRO A 234 -1.19 6.32 8.88
C PRO A 234 -0.22 5.96 10.00
N GLY A 235 0.60 6.92 10.43
CA GLY A 235 1.59 6.69 11.49
C GLY A 235 2.72 5.73 11.10
N PHE A 236 2.90 5.42 9.81
CA PHE A 236 3.91 4.45 9.41
C PHE A 236 5.34 4.92 9.70
N GLY A 237 5.58 6.22 9.58
CA GLY A 237 6.86 6.87 9.89
C GLY A 237 7.32 7.76 8.75
N TRP A 238 8.62 7.77 8.51
CA TRP A 238 9.29 8.65 7.55
C TRP A 238 10.24 7.88 6.65
N ARG A 239 10.42 8.39 5.43
CA ARG A 239 11.55 8.09 4.56
C ARG A 239 12.55 9.24 4.63
N LEU A 240 13.82 8.90 4.78
CA LEU A 240 14.92 9.85 4.91
C LEU A 240 15.97 9.51 3.84
N LEU A 241 16.44 10.53 3.13
CA LEU A 241 17.63 10.42 2.30
C LEU A 241 18.80 11.08 3.05
N LEU A 242 19.72 10.25 3.54
CA LEU A 242 20.88 10.69 4.32
C LEU A 242 22.14 10.55 3.49
N ARG A 243 23.02 11.56 3.56
CA ARG A 243 24.34 11.49 2.95
C ARG A 243 25.21 10.46 3.66
N GLY A 244 26.20 9.93 2.95
CA GLY A 244 27.19 9.01 3.52
C GLY A 244 27.83 9.53 4.80
N ALA A 245 28.26 8.62 5.69
CA ALA A 245 28.76 8.96 7.03
C ALA A 245 29.98 9.90 7.03
N GLN A 246 30.74 9.94 5.93
CA GLN A 246 31.94 10.77 5.75
C GLN A 246 31.66 12.10 5.03
N VAL A 247 30.39 12.35 4.68
CA VAL A 247 29.97 13.57 4.01
C VAL A 247 29.39 14.52 5.07
N PRO A 248 29.73 15.82 5.06
CA PRO A 248 29.09 16.80 5.93
C PRO A 248 27.55 16.79 5.75
N GLY A 249 26.80 16.86 6.85
CA GLY A 249 25.36 16.63 6.86
C GLY A 249 24.96 15.16 6.66
N GLY A 250 25.87 14.23 6.94
CA GLY A 250 25.65 12.79 6.80
C GLY A 250 25.13 12.11 8.06
N LEU A 251 25.05 10.77 8.01
CA LEU A 251 24.53 9.94 9.11
C LEU A 251 25.16 10.24 10.48
N SER A 252 26.47 10.46 10.55
CA SER A 252 27.19 10.71 11.80
C SER A 252 26.67 11.96 12.51
N GLU A 253 26.44 13.02 11.74
CA GLU A 253 25.89 14.28 12.25
C GLU A 253 24.41 14.13 12.61
N PHE A 254 23.65 13.32 11.86
CA PHE A 254 22.25 13.02 12.16
C PHE A 254 22.10 12.38 13.52
N LEU A 255 22.93 11.38 13.81
CA LEU A 255 22.92 10.68 15.09
C LEU A 255 23.43 11.58 16.23
N HIS A 256 24.40 12.46 15.95
CA HIS A 256 24.88 13.43 16.94
C HIS A 256 23.78 14.41 17.36
N LEU A 257 23.01 14.94 16.40
CA LEU A 257 21.89 15.84 16.68
C LEU A 257 20.66 15.14 17.27
N ASN A 258 20.53 13.82 17.06
CA ASN A 258 19.41 13.01 17.53
C ASN A 258 19.90 11.86 18.42
N PRO A 259 20.45 12.14 19.61
CA PRO A 259 21.12 11.14 20.45
C PRO A 259 20.19 10.06 21.02
N LEU A 260 18.88 10.25 20.95
CA LEU A 260 17.86 9.25 21.31
C LEU A 260 17.45 8.35 20.13
N THR A 261 18.16 8.45 19.01
CA THR A 261 17.94 7.59 17.84
C THR A 261 18.66 6.26 18.03
N THR A 262 17.91 5.17 17.90
CA THR A 262 18.44 3.81 17.84
C THR A 262 18.50 3.37 16.39
N VAL A 263 19.71 3.08 15.89
CA VAL A 263 19.86 2.42 14.59
C VAL A 263 19.46 0.95 14.75
N VAL A 264 18.53 0.49 13.93
CA VAL A 264 17.99 -0.88 13.98
C VAL A 264 18.24 -1.60 12.66
N GLU A 265 18.16 -2.92 12.70
CA GLU A 265 18.33 -3.76 11.51
C GLU A 265 17.20 -3.59 10.49
N LEU A 266 17.49 -3.91 9.23
CA LEU A 266 16.50 -3.97 8.16
C LEU A 266 15.34 -4.93 8.49
N ARG A 267 15.61 -6.00 9.24
CA ARG A 267 14.60 -6.97 9.71
C ARG A 267 13.48 -6.29 10.50
N SER A 268 13.80 -5.30 11.34
CA SER A 268 12.82 -4.54 12.12
C SER A 268 11.90 -3.70 11.23
N TYR A 269 12.44 -3.14 10.13
CA TYR A 269 11.64 -2.43 9.13
C TYR A 269 10.67 -3.36 8.40
N HIS A 270 11.14 -4.54 7.97
CA HIS A 270 10.28 -5.54 7.33
C HIS A 270 9.18 -6.04 8.26
N LEU A 271 9.52 -6.33 9.51
CA LEU A 271 8.54 -6.71 10.53
C LEU A 271 7.46 -5.62 10.67
N ARG A 272 7.85 -4.36 10.78
CA ARG A 272 6.92 -3.22 10.83
C ARG A 272 6.03 -3.16 9.59
N ARG A 273 6.58 -3.29 8.37
CA ARG A 273 5.79 -3.35 7.12
C ARG A 273 4.75 -4.45 7.16
N TYR A 274 5.13 -5.65 7.59
CA TYR A 274 4.23 -6.80 7.64
C TYR A 274 3.11 -6.58 8.63
N ILE A 275 3.39 -6.07 9.84
CA ILE A 275 2.38 -5.73 10.85
C ILE A 275 1.36 -4.70 10.28
N TYR A 276 1.84 -3.69 9.57
CA TYR A 276 0.97 -2.66 8.98
C TYR A 276 0.26 -3.10 7.69
N GLY A 277 0.64 -4.23 7.10
CA GLY A 277 0.08 -4.67 5.82
C GLY A 277 0.59 -3.87 4.61
N VAL A 278 1.81 -3.35 4.67
CA VAL A 278 2.41 -2.50 3.63
C VAL A 278 3.35 -3.32 2.74
N PRO A 279 2.94 -3.67 1.51
CA PRO A 279 3.81 -4.38 0.59
C PRO A 279 4.89 -3.47 -0.03
N GLU A 280 6.08 -4.00 -0.29
CA GLU A 280 7.21 -3.32 -0.93
C GLU A 280 8.09 -4.30 -1.71
N GLY A 281 8.50 -3.93 -2.92
CA GLY A 281 9.44 -4.70 -3.73
C GLY A 281 8.84 -5.90 -4.51
N PRO A 282 9.68 -6.58 -5.32
CA PRO A 282 9.25 -7.54 -6.33
C PRO A 282 8.82 -8.90 -5.76
N ILE A 283 9.28 -9.28 -4.56
CA ILE A 283 8.85 -10.52 -3.90
C ILE A 283 7.36 -10.44 -3.52
N GLU A 284 6.95 -9.27 -3.02
CA GLU A 284 5.60 -9.03 -2.51
C GLU A 284 4.66 -8.56 -3.64
N MET A 285 5.22 -7.91 -4.66
CA MET A 285 4.51 -7.44 -5.85
C MET A 285 5.20 -7.93 -7.13
N PRO A 286 5.06 -9.22 -7.50
CA PRO A 286 5.74 -9.81 -8.64
C PRO A 286 5.56 -9.01 -9.95
N PRO A 287 6.66 -8.57 -10.60
CA PRO A 287 6.61 -7.82 -11.85
C PRO A 287 5.81 -8.54 -12.95
N ALA A 288 5.09 -7.77 -13.76
CA ALA A 288 4.21 -8.20 -14.84
C ALA A 288 3.05 -9.15 -14.46
N SER A 289 2.90 -9.51 -13.18
CA SER A 289 1.86 -10.43 -12.69
C SER A 289 0.92 -9.74 -11.69
N ALA A 290 1.48 -9.01 -10.73
CA ALA A 290 0.73 -8.33 -9.69
C ALA A 290 -0.16 -7.21 -10.26
N LEU A 291 -1.31 -6.98 -9.62
CA LEU A 291 -2.25 -5.91 -9.96
C LEU A 291 -2.09 -4.77 -8.96
N PRO A 292 -2.04 -3.50 -9.41
CA PRO A 292 -1.79 -2.37 -8.52
C PRO A 292 -2.82 -2.27 -7.38
N MET A 293 -4.10 -2.50 -7.68
CA MET A 293 -5.16 -2.46 -6.66
C MET A 293 -5.19 -3.72 -5.77
N GLU A 294 -4.74 -4.89 -6.26
CA GLU A 294 -4.57 -6.06 -5.39
C GLU A 294 -3.35 -5.89 -4.46
N SER A 295 -2.36 -5.11 -4.91
CA SER A 295 -1.16 -4.74 -4.16
C SER A 295 -1.31 -3.47 -3.31
N ASN A 296 -2.54 -3.00 -3.10
CA ASN A 296 -2.87 -1.84 -2.26
C ASN A 296 -2.33 -0.47 -2.73
N VAL A 297 -1.81 -0.35 -3.96
CA VAL A 297 -1.25 0.91 -4.45
C VAL A 297 -2.29 2.05 -4.43
N ASP A 298 -3.56 1.73 -4.67
CA ASP A 298 -4.69 2.67 -4.60
C ASP A 298 -4.98 3.17 -3.18
N VAL A 299 -5.00 2.28 -2.17
CA VAL A 299 -5.22 2.65 -0.76
C VAL A 299 -3.95 3.18 -0.07
N MET A 300 -2.78 3.04 -0.69
CA MET A 300 -1.50 3.63 -0.23
C MET A 300 -1.18 4.96 -0.91
N HIS A 301 -2.18 5.60 -1.56
CA HIS A 301 -2.05 6.88 -2.26
C HIS A 301 -1.03 6.87 -3.42
N GLY A 302 -0.78 5.71 -4.02
CA GLY A 302 0.13 5.55 -5.16
C GLY A 302 -0.52 5.73 -6.53
N ILE A 303 -1.82 5.98 -6.62
CA ILE A 303 -2.55 6.19 -7.88
C ILE A 303 -3.36 7.48 -7.78
N ASP A 304 -3.17 8.39 -8.74
CA ASP A 304 -4.08 9.51 -8.93
C ASP A 304 -5.09 9.17 -10.04
N PHE A 305 -6.37 9.03 -9.70
CA PHE A 305 -7.40 8.74 -10.69
C PHE A 305 -7.83 9.97 -11.51
N ARG A 306 -7.32 11.17 -11.19
CA ARG A 306 -7.63 12.43 -11.87
C ARG A 306 -6.50 12.91 -12.79
N LYS A 307 -5.35 12.25 -12.79
CA LYS A 307 -4.22 12.63 -13.66
C LYS A 307 -4.46 12.25 -15.12
N GLY A 308 -3.64 12.81 -16.00
CA GLY A 308 -3.63 12.50 -17.43
C GLY A 308 -3.17 11.07 -17.75
N CYS A 309 -3.08 10.75 -19.05
CA CYS A 309 -2.73 9.41 -19.51
C CYS A 309 -1.33 8.96 -19.05
N TYR A 310 -1.24 7.69 -18.63
CA TYR A 310 0.00 7.00 -18.30
C TYR A 310 -0.05 5.54 -18.75
N VAL A 311 1.10 4.88 -18.86
CA VAL A 311 1.18 3.47 -19.32
C VAL A 311 0.38 2.53 -18.39
N GLY A 312 -0.52 1.73 -18.96
CA GLY A 312 -1.30 0.74 -18.21
C GLY A 312 -2.51 1.30 -17.45
N GLN A 313 -2.89 2.55 -17.73
CA GLN A 313 -4.00 3.24 -17.07
C GLN A 313 -5.36 2.56 -17.30
N GLU A 314 -5.59 1.97 -18.47
CA GLU A 314 -6.91 1.50 -18.92
C GLU A 314 -7.49 0.44 -17.98
N LEU A 315 -6.69 -0.55 -17.58
CA LEU A 315 -7.12 -1.59 -16.64
C LEU A 315 -7.37 -1.01 -15.24
N THR A 316 -6.52 -0.07 -14.82
CA THR A 316 -6.61 0.58 -13.50
C THR A 316 -7.90 1.38 -13.38
N ILE A 317 -8.19 2.24 -14.36
CA ILE A 317 -9.42 3.05 -14.41
C ILE A 317 -10.67 2.17 -14.53
N ARG A 318 -10.64 1.14 -15.40
CA ARG A 318 -11.76 0.20 -15.52
C ARG A 318 -12.07 -0.46 -14.18
N THR A 319 -11.05 -0.90 -13.46
CA THR A 319 -11.20 -1.54 -12.16
C THR A 319 -11.75 -0.56 -11.13
N LYS A 320 -11.31 0.70 -11.13
CA LYS A 320 -11.85 1.74 -10.24
C LYS A 320 -13.33 2.04 -10.45
N HIS A 321 -13.80 2.13 -11.70
CA HIS A 321 -15.18 2.56 -11.98
C HIS A 321 -16.19 1.42 -12.04
N THR A 322 -15.76 0.25 -12.51
CA THR A 322 -16.68 -0.87 -12.81
C THR A 322 -16.27 -2.18 -12.14
N GLY A 323 -15.03 -2.25 -11.63
CA GLY A 323 -14.50 -3.44 -10.98
C GLY A 323 -14.75 -3.44 -9.48
N VAL A 324 -14.67 -4.64 -8.90
CA VAL A 324 -14.58 -4.85 -7.46
C VAL A 324 -13.22 -5.49 -7.18
N VAL A 325 -12.45 -4.88 -6.29
CA VAL A 325 -11.19 -5.47 -5.82
C VAL A 325 -11.53 -6.59 -4.83
N ARG A 326 -11.46 -7.83 -5.31
CA ARG A 326 -11.82 -9.03 -4.51
C ARG A 326 -10.65 -9.62 -3.73
N LYS A 327 -9.41 -9.25 -4.09
CA LYS A 327 -8.18 -9.72 -3.45
C LYS A 327 -7.33 -8.52 -3.08
N ARG A 328 -6.72 -8.55 -1.90
CA ARG A 328 -5.70 -7.58 -1.48
C ARG A 328 -4.59 -8.28 -0.72
N ILE A 329 -3.39 -7.73 -0.79
CA ILE A 329 -2.31 -8.11 0.13
C ILE A 329 -2.72 -7.68 1.54
N LEU A 330 -2.72 -8.62 2.48
CA LEU A 330 -3.06 -8.39 3.88
C LEU A 330 -1.96 -8.94 4.78
N PRO A 331 -1.79 -8.36 5.98
CA PRO A 331 -1.04 -9.01 7.03
C PRO A 331 -1.70 -10.36 7.37
N VAL A 332 -0.87 -11.37 7.56
CA VAL A 332 -1.28 -12.67 8.07
C VAL A 332 -0.48 -13.02 9.31
N GLN A 333 -1.16 -13.67 10.26
CA GLN A 333 -0.53 -14.29 11.41
C GLN A 333 -0.51 -15.81 11.22
N LEU A 334 0.67 -16.40 11.39
CA LEU A 334 0.89 -17.83 11.45
C LEU A 334 0.72 -18.30 12.90
N TYR A 335 0.19 -19.50 13.08
CA TYR A 335 0.01 -20.08 14.42
C TYR A 335 -0.07 -21.59 14.34
N GLN A 336 0.23 -22.25 15.46
CA GLN A 336 0.17 -23.71 15.54
C GLN A 336 -1.26 -24.19 15.78
N GLY A 337 -1.56 -25.44 15.39
CA GLY A 337 -2.91 -25.99 15.52
C GLY A 337 -3.44 -26.08 16.97
N SER A 338 -2.55 -26.14 17.95
CA SER A 338 -2.86 -26.13 19.38
C SER A 338 -3.17 -24.73 19.93
N GLU A 339 -2.78 -23.67 19.23
CA GLU A 339 -2.95 -22.29 19.67
C GLU A 339 -4.35 -21.77 19.33
N GLN A 340 -5.03 -21.17 20.30
CA GLN A 340 -6.28 -20.44 20.08
C GLN A 340 -5.99 -18.95 19.86
N LEU A 341 -6.26 -18.48 18.65
CA LEU A 341 -6.26 -17.05 18.34
C LEU A 341 -7.65 -16.45 18.62
N PRO A 342 -7.76 -15.30 19.31
CA PRO A 342 -9.03 -14.60 19.47
C PRO A 342 -9.70 -14.36 18.12
N ALA A 343 -11.01 -14.57 18.03
CA ALA A 343 -11.77 -14.44 16.79
C ALA A 343 -11.69 -13.02 16.20
N ASP A 344 -11.56 -12.02 17.06
CA ASP A 344 -11.61 -10.59 16.85
C ASP A 344 -10.24 -9.88 16.97
N LEU A 345 -9.14 -10.57 16.64
CA LEU A 345 -7.81 -9.95 16.55
C LEU A 345 -7.79 -8.77 15.57
N GLU A 346 -8.02 -7.56 16.08
CA GLU A 346 -7.85 -6.30 15.34
C GLU A 346 -6.37 -6.00 15.07
N MET A 347 -5.51 -6.47 15.97
CA MET A 347 -4.05 -6.48 15.84
C MET A 347 -3.53 -7.89 16.15
N GLY A 348 -2.65 -8.40 15.31
CA GLY A 348 -2.07 -9.74 15.51
C GLY A 348 -1.17 -9.81 16.73
N ASN A 349 -1.06 -11.01 17.30
CA ASN A 349 -0.08 -11.31 18.33
C ASN A 349 1.26 -11.69 17.68
N TYR A 350 1.99 -10.67 17.24
CA TYR A 350 3.18 -10.85 16.42
C TYR A 350 4.41 -11.15 17.29
N ASN A 351 5.14 -12.19 16.89
CA ASN A 351 6.37 -12.65 17.51
C ASN A 351 7.41 -12.92 16.41
N SER A 352 8.45 -12.09 16.38
CA SER A 352 9.55 -12.20 15.41
C SER A 352 10.41 -13.44 15.62
N GLU A 353 10.45 -13.96 16.84
CA GLU A 353 11.26 -15.13 17.24
C GLU A 353 10.45 -16.43 17.16
N TRP A 354 9.20 -16.35 16.72
CA TRP A 354 8.39 -17.55 16.52
C TRP A 354 8.99 -18.44 15.43
N SER A 355 8.91 -19.74 15.67
CA SER A 355 9.48 -20.78 14.84
C SER A 355 8.41 -21.76 14.41
N LEU A 356 8.54 -22.21 13.17
CA LEU A 356 7.72 -23.23 12.53
C LEU A 356 7.92 -24.61 13.21
N SER A 357 9.13 -24.90 13.70
CA SER A 357 9.42 -26.10 14.52
C SER A 357 9.52 -25.77 16.01
N THR A 358 8.90 -26.61 16.85
CA THR A 358 9.06 -26.61 18.32
C THR A 358 10.33 -27.33 18.77
N THR A 359 10.94 -28.14 17.90
CA THR A 359 12.21 -28.82 18.14
C THR A 359 13.31 -28.06 17.41
N ALA A 360 14.07 -27.26 18.15
CA ALA A 360 15.21 -26.51 17.65
C ALA A 360 16.37 -27.46 17.32
N THR A 361 16.31 -28.13 16.17
CA THR A 361 17.51 -28.64 15.50
C THR A 361 17.86 -27.66 14.40
N HIS A 362 19.10 -27.16 14.44
CA HIS A 362 19.72 -26.21 13.52
C HIS A 362 19.69 -26.69 12.05
N SER A 363 18.52 -26.76 11.43
CA SER A 363 18.36 -27.04 10.01
C SER A 363 17.53 -25.92 9.38
N ASP A 364 17.98 -25.47 8.21
CA ASP A 364 17.64 -24.24 7.51
C ASP A 364 16.19 -24.11 6.99
N ASN A 365 15.24 -24.85 7.58
CA ASN A 365 13.87 -25.04 7.07
C ASN A 365 12.78 -24.37 7.93
N ASN A 366 13.09 -23.22 8.55
CA ASN A 366 12.16 -22.52 9.44
C ASN A 366 11.30 -21.44 8.75
N TYR A 367 11.07 -21.55 7.45
CA TYR A 367 10.31 -20.56 6.70
C TYR A 367 9.32 -21.21 5.74
N ILE A 368 8.21 -20.52 5.50
CA ILE A 368 7.24 -20.92 4.48
C ILE A 368 7.70 -20.33 3.13
N PRO A 369 7.88 -21.15 2.08
CA PRO A 369 8.24 -20.64 0.76
C PRO A 369 7.24 -19.60 0.24
N SER A 370 7.74 -18.65 -0.55
CA SER A 370 6.85 -17.69 -1.24
C SER A 370 5.97 -18.39 -2.26
N GLY A 371 4.73 -17.94 -2.39
CA GLY A 371 3.80 -18.44 -3.39
C GLY A 371 2.97 -19.64 -2.95
N MET A 372 3.14 -20.13 -1.72
CA MET A 372 2.35 -21.25 -1.19
C MET A 372 0.87 -20.91 -1.10
N ASP A 373 0.01 -21.86 -1.48
CA ASP A 373 -1.43 -21.67 -1.48
C ASP A 373 -1.99 -21.73 -0.05
N ILE A 374 -2.79 -20.72 0.31
CA ILE A 374 -3.58 -20.72 1.55
C ILE A 374 -4.96 -21.28 1.22
N LYS A 375 -5.37 -22.31 1.94
CA LYS A 375 -6.63 -23.04 1.71
C LYS A 375 -7.42 -23.13 3.00
N GLN A 376 -8.73 -23.33 2.87
CA GLN A 376 -9.61 -23.54 4.02
C GLN A 376 -9.24 -24.85 4.72
N LEU A 377 -9.40 -24.91 6.04
CA LEU A 377 -9.29 -26.17 6.80
C LEU A 377 -10.65 -26.88 6.88
N ASP A 378 -10.64 -28.20 6.88
CA ASP A 378 -11.79 -29.02 7.26
C ASP A 378 -11.90 -29.10 8.81
N GLU A 379 -12.97 -29.70 9.33
CA GLU A 379 -13.26 -29.74 10.79
C GLU A 379 -12.20 -30.50 11.61
N ASP A 380 -11.50 -31.43 10.95
CA ASP A 380 -10.37 -32.19 11.51
C ASP A 380 -9.06 -31.37 11.53
N GLY A 381 -9.07 -30.15 10.99
CA GLY A 381 -7.92 -29.26 10.92
C GLY A 381 -7.02 -29.47 9.71
N THR A 382 -7.35 -30.41 8.82
CA THR A 382 -6.56 -30.69 7.61
C THR A 382 -6.84 -29.68 6.51
N VAL A 383 -5.86 -29.46 5.62
CA VAL A 383 -6.03 -28.52 4.51
C VAL A 383 -6.98 -29.08 3.44
N LYS A 384 -8.13 -28.41 3.27
CA LYS A 384 -9.17 -28.79 2.33
C LYS A 384 -8.68 -28.80 0.88
N ARG A 385 -9.11 -29.82 0.12
CA ARG A 385 -8.89 -29.89 -1.33
C ARG A 385 -9.74 -28.85 -2.07
N GLY A 386 -9.12 -28.14 -3.01
CA GLY A 386 -9.83 -27.21 -3.89
C GLY A 386 -9.09 -25.90 -4.13
N ARG A 387 -9.87 -24.87 -4.45
CA ARG A 387 -9.37 -23.56 -4.87
C ARG A 387 -8.78 -22.80 -3.68
N ALA A 388 -7.56 -22.27 -3.86
CA ALA A 388 -6.90 -21.44 -2.85
C ALA A 388 -7.71 -20.18 -2.50
N ALA A 389 -7.82 -19.93 -1.20
CA ALA A 389 -8.42 -18.72 -0.62
C ALA A 389 -7.45 -17.54 -0.66
N GLY A 390 -6.15 -17.81 -0.61
CA GLY A 390 -5.10 -16.81 -0.74
C GLY A 390 -3.77 -17.44 -1.17
N LYS A 391 -2.73 -16.61 -1.25
CA LYS A 391 -1.36 -17.03 -1.56
C LYS A 391 -0.40 -16.33 -0.61
N PHE A 392 0.39 -17.09 0.13
CA PHE A 392 1.41 -16.57 1.03
C PHE A 392 2.54 -15.93 0.20
N LEU A 393 3.03 -14.77 0.62
CA LEU A 393 4.06 -14.02 -0.11
C LEU A 393 5.40 -14.06 0.62
N VAL A 394 5.40 -13.67 1.89
CA VAL A 394 6.62 -13.55 2.70
C VAL A 394 6.24 -13.47 4.19
N GLY A 395 7.17 -13.79 5.09
CA GLY A 395 6.99 -13.56 6.53
C GLY A 395 8.30 -13.55 7.31
N ILE A 396 8.23 -13.07 8.55
CA ILE A 396 9.27 -13.11 9.58
C ILE A 396 8.60 -13.60 10.88
N GLY A 397 9.13 -14.67 11.47
CA GLY A 397 8.50 -15.28 12.63
C GLY A 397 7.07 -15.70 12.30
N ASN A 398 6.10 -15.30 13.12
CA ASN A 398 4.70 -15.64 12.90
C ASN A 398 3.91 -14.58 12.13
N VAL A 399 4.54 -13.57 11.53
CA VAL A 399 3.86 -12.51 10.78
C VAL A 399 4.34 -12.47 9.34
N GLY A 400 3.43 -12.20 8.43
CA GLY A 400 3.77 -12.06 7.03
C GLY A 400 2.73 -11.33 6.22
N LEU A 401 2.91 -11.36 4.91
CA LEU A 401 1.96 -10.84 3.93
C LEU A 401 1.44 -11.98 3.07
N ALA A 402 0.15 -11.91 2.73
CA ALA A 402 -0.47 -12.81 1.79
C ALA A 402 -1.46 -12.08 0.90
N LEU A 403 -1.56 -12.51 -0.36
CA LEU A 403 -2.64 -12.11 -1.25
C LEU A 403 -3.91 -12.86 -0.86
N CYS A 404 -4.83 -12.18 -0.19
CA CYS A 404 -6.02 -12.77 0.41
C CYS A 404 -7.28 -12.42 -0.37
N ARG A 405 -8.19 -13.38 -0.54
CA ARG A 405 -9.57 -13.07 -0.94
C ARG A 405 -10.30 -12.47 0.24
N LEU A 406 -10.61 -11.19 0.14
CA LEU A 406 -11.21 -10.40 1.21
C LEU A 406 -12.46 -11.09 1.76
N GLU A 407 -13.39 -11.42 0.87
CA GLU A 407 -14.69 -11.96 1.21
C GLU A 407 -14.71 -13.43 1.65
N MET A 408 -13.56 -14.12 1.59
CA MET A 408 -13.41 -15.49 2.06
C MET A 408 -12.62 -15.56 3.36
N MET A 409 -11.50 -14.84 3.43
CA MET A 409 -10.55 -14.91 4.55
C MET A 409 -10.81 -13.86 5.62
N THR A 410 -11.66 -12.87 5.35
CA THR A 410 -11.96 -11.78 6.27
C THR A 410 -13.46 -11.49 6.31
N ASP A 411 -13.86 -10.62 7.23
CA ASP A 411 -15.21 -10.11 7.39
C ASP A 411 -15.55 -8.97 6.39
N MET A 412 -14.59 -8.54 5.57
CA MET A 412 -14.83 -7.48 4.59
C MET A 412 -15.85 -7.92 3.54
N LYS A 413 -16.89 -7.11 3.35
CA LYS A 413 -17.85 -7.25 2.25
C LYS A 413 -17.48 -6.28 1.14
N VAL A 414 -17.22 -6.80 -0.05
CA VAL A 414 -16.68 -6.05 -1.20
C VAL A 414 -17.59 -6.07 -2.41
N SER A 415 -18.37 -7.12 -2.57
CA SER A 415 -19.38 -7.29 -3.59
C SER A 415 -20.78 -7.18 -2.99
N ALA A 416 -21.77 -6.87 -3.83
CA ALA A 416 -23.18 -6.82 -3.43
C ALA A 416 -23.74 -8.23 -3.15
N GLU A 417 -23.24 -9.25 -3.85
CA GLU A 417 -23.64 -10.66 -3.69
C GLU A 417 -23.07 -11.28 -2.40
N GLY A 418 -22.01 -10.68 -1.86
CA GLY A 418 -21.28 -11.18 -0.70
C GLY A 418 -20.37 -12.36 -1.03
N GLY A 419 -19.43 -12.60 -0.12
CA GLY A 419 -18.44 -13.68 -0.22
C GLY A 419 -18.94 -15.03 0.26
N GLY A 420 -18.27 -16.10 -0.19
CA GLY A 420 -18.45 -17.45 0.35
C GLY A 420 -17.88 -17.67 1.77
N GLY A 421 -17.23 -16.65 2.37
CA GLY A 421 -16.70 -16.71 3.73
C GLY A 421 -17.81 -16.78 4.77
N ARG A 422 -17.70 -17.75 5.69
CA ARG A 422 -18.58 -17.90 6.85
C ARG A 422 -17.78 -17.60 8.13
N PRO A 423 -18.40 -17.01 9.17
CA PRO A 423 -17.75 -16.85 10.46
C PRO A 423 -17.18 -18.19 10.98
N GLY A 424 -15.97 -18.17 11.53
CA GLY A 424 -15.31 -19.36 12.08
C GLY A 424 -14.51 -20.21 11.09
N MET A 425 -14.50 -19.88 9.79
CA MET A 425 -13.61 -20.55 8.83
C MET A 425 -12.14 -20.36 9.21
N GLN A 426 -11.39 -21.47 9.23
CA GLN A 426 -9.95 -21.47 9.44
C GLN A 426 -9.22 -21.75 8.13
N PHE A 427 -7.97 -21.30 8.05
CA PHE A 427 -7.13 -21.46 6.88
C PHE A 427 -5.77 -21.99 7.28
N GLY A 428 -5.12 -22.70 6.36
CA GLY A 428 -3.77 -23.21 6.56
C GLY A 428 -3.00 -23.34 5.26
N ILE A 429 -1.71 -23.56 5.43
CA ILE A 429 -0.73 -23.83 4.38
C ILE A 429 -0.15 -25.20 4.64
N LYS A 430 -0.16 -26.06 3.62
CA LYS A 430 0.61 -27.30 3.59
C LYS A 430 1.92 -27.02 2.86
N TYR A 431 3.06 -27.25 3.51
CA TYR A 431 4.38 -27.03 2.93
C TYR A 431 5.30 -28.25 3.15
N SER A 432 6.25 -28.42 2.25
CA SER A 432 7.33 -29.40 2.41
C SER A 432 8.56 -28.66 2.91
N ALA A 433 9.22 -29.16 3.95
CA ALA A 433 10.60 -28.79 4.21
C ALA A 433 11.41 -29.18 2.96
N ALA A 434 12.25 -28.26 2.46
CA ALA A 434 13.08 -28.56 1.30
C ALA A 434 14.24 -29.47 1.71
N ASP A 435 14.43 -30.55 0.96
CA ASP A 435 15.60 -31.43 0.95
C ASP A 435 15.94 -32.19 2.25
N GLY A 436 15.30 -33.35 2.40
CA GLY A 436 15.73 -34.44 3.27
C GLY A 436 15.02 -35.73 2.86
N GLU A 437 15.79 -36.76 2.52
CA GLU A 437 15.34 -38.09 2.07
C GLU A 437 14.55 -38.83 3.16
N SER A 438 13.33 -38.40 3.41
CA SER A 438 12.22 -39.16 4.00
C SER A 438 11.04 -38.20 4.13
N ALA A 439 10.50 -37.79 2.98
CA ALA A 439 9.21 -37.10 2.93
C ALA A 439 8.16 -38.03 3.56
N SER A 440 7.80 -37.80 4.82
CA SER A 440 6.51 -38.27 5.32
C SER A 440 5.47 -37.80 4.31
N GLN A 441 4.63 -38.71 3.82
CA GLN A 441 3.61 -38.41 2.80
C GLN A 441 2.64 -37.29 3.24
N ASP A 442 2.66 -36.91 4.52
CA ASP A 442 2.05 -35.70 5.05
C ASP A 442 3.08 -34.59 5.26
N GLY A 443 3.09 -33.61 4.34
CA GLY A 443 3.77 -32.33 4.52
C GLY A 443 3.25 -31.57 5.75
N GLN A 444 4.11 -30.75 6.35
CA GLN A 444 3.79 -29.98 7.54
C GLN A 444 2.67 -28.96 7.27
N GLU A 445 1.84 -28.72 8.28
CA GLU A 445 0.70 -27.80 8.21
C GLU A 445 0.86 -26.67 9.23
N VAL A 446 0.62 -25.44 8.78
CA VAL A 446 0.62 -24.24 9.62
C VAL A 446 -0.69 -23.49 9.38
N ARG A 447 -1.31 -23.01 10.47
CA ARG A 447 -2.54 -22.25 10.37
C ARG A 447 -2.25 -20.79 10.09
N VAL A 448 -3.17 -20.14 9.39
CA VAL A 448 -3.01 -18.77 8.91
C VAL A 448 -4.28 -17.98 9.17
N LYS A 449 -4.13 -16.81 9.80
CA LYS A 449 -5.22 -15.85 9.99
C LYS A 449 -4.90 -14.55 9.27
N ALA A 450 -5.76 -14.15 8.34
CA ALA A 450 -5.66 -12.84 7.71
C ALA A 450 -6.21 -11.76 8.65
N ILE A 451 -5.49 -10.65 8.75
CA ILE A 451 -5.86 -9.49 9.56
C ILE A 451 -6.12 -8.32 8.61
N VAL A 452 -7.14 -7.52 8.88
CA VAL A 452 -7.44 -6.32 8.08
C VAL A 452 -7.07 -5.10 8.91
N PRO A 453 -5.96 -4.40 8.57
CA PRO A 453 -5.60 -3.18 9.28
C PRO A 453 -6.75 -2.17 9.28
N PRO A 454 -7.02 -1.48 10.41
CA PRO A 454 -8.08 -0.48 10.49
C PRO A 454 -7.95 0.62 9.43
N TRP A 455 -6.72 1.04 9.13
CA TRP A 455 -6.45 2.05 8.09
C TRP A 455 -6.84 1.57 6.69
N LEU A 456 -6.58 0.31 6.36
CA LEU A 456 -6.88 -0.26 5.06
C LEU A 456 -8.39 -0.38 4.90
N ARG A 457 -9.09 -0.85 5.94
CA ARG A 457 -10.56 -0.90 5.97
C ARG A 457 -11.17 0.47 5.72
N LYS A 458 -10.68 1.50 6.44
CA LYS A 458 -11.15 2.88 6.29
C LYS A 458 -10.95 3.41 4.87
N ARG A 459 -9.72 3.31 4.33
CA ARG A 459 -9.41 3.81 2.98
C ARG A 459 -10.15 3.03 1.88
N GLU A 460 -10.36 1.72 2.06
CA GLU A 460 -11.18 0.92 1.15
C GLU A 460 -12.65 1.40 1.14
N MET A 461 -13.22 1.71 2.31
CA MET A 461 -14.56 2.28 2.40
C MET A 461 -14.65 3.65 1.72
N GLU A 462 -13.68 4.53 1.97
CA GLU A 462 -13.59 5.86 1.35
C GLU A 462 -13.50 5.77 -0.19
N LEU A 463 -12.74 4.82 -0.74
CA LEU A 463 -12.64 4.62 -2.19
C LEU A 463 -13.96 4.18 -2.84
N ARG A 464 -14.87 3.56 -2.07
CA ARG A 464 -16.17 3.07 -2.55
C ARG A 464 -17.30 4.07 -2.38
N GLN A 465 -17.19 4.94 -1.37
CA GLN A 465 -18.14 6.03 -1.22
C GLN A 465 -18.01 6.91 -2.47
N LYS A 466 -19.11 7.02 -3.25
CA LYS A 466 -19.19 8.02 -4.31
C LYS A 466 -18.95 9.38 -3.63
N PRO A 467 -18.15 10.28 -4.22
CA PRO A 467 -17.97 11.61 -3.65
C PRO A 467 -19.37 12.20 -3.44
N THR A 468 -19.74 12.37 -2.18
CA THR A 468 -20.96 13.12 -1.86
C THR A 468 -20.66 14.54 -2.29
N SER A 469 -21.53 15.13 -3.10
CA SER A 469 -21.44 16.52 -3.52
C SER A 469 -21.67 17.43 -2.31
N LYS A 470 -20.74 17.46 -1.36
CA LYS A 470 -20.65 18.52 -0.38
C LYS A 470 -19.47 19.37 -0.78
N ARG A 471 -19.80 20.47 -1.45
CA ARG A 471 -18.97 21.64 -1.63
C ARG A 471 -18.46 22.01 -0.24
N VAL A 472 -17.21 21.72 0.06
CA VAL A 472 -16.56 22.25 1.26
C VAL A 472 -16.35 23.73 0.97
N GLU A 473 -17.20 24.57 1.56
CA GLU A 473 -16.90 25.98 1.69
C GLU A 473 -15.64 26.08 2.55
N TRP A 474 -14.54 26.48 1.94
CA TRP A 474 -13.36 26.91 2.67
C TRP A 474 -13.71 28.27 3.27
N ALA A 475 -13.98 28.29 4.58
CA ALA A 475 -13.98 29.53 5.32
C ALA A 475 -12.54 30.05 5.35
N GLU A 476 -12.30 31.16 4.67
CA GLU A 476 -11.12 32.00 4.88
C GLU A 476 -11.09 32.44 6.35
N ASN A 477 -10.00 32.11 7.05
CA ASN A 477 -9.44 32.87 8.17
C ASN A 477 -8.02 32.39 8.45
#